data_AF-A0A7R9G6T8-F1
#
_entry.id   AF-A0A7R9G6T8-F1
#
_cell.length_a   1.000
_cell.length_b   1.000
_cell.length_c   1.000
_cell.angle_alpha   90.00
_cell.angle_beta   90.00
_cell.angle_gamma   90.00
#
_symmetry.space_group_name_H-M   'P 1'
#
loop_
_entity.id
_entity.type
_entity.pdbx_description
1 polymer ?
#
loop_
_entity_poly.entity_id
_entity_poly.type
_entity_poly.pdbx_seq_one_letter_code
_entity_poly.pdbx_strand_id
1 'polypeptide(L)'
;MLSKTALEPSLNVRGLTTTAWENEGALLIHMGRDHGVADYMTWFRQCSRTADAAPGNYSELLQAMSPGDLNTLRETYSNLEDVDLIVGGSLETPVYGAVLGPTLVCVLAHQFAKVRNSDRFWYENDIPPSSFNRGTLCCSTWITET
;
A
#
# COMPACT_ATOMS: atom_id res chain seq x y z
N MET A 1 -7.82 2.79 19.60
CA MET A 1 -8.59 1.54 19.81
C MET A 1 -8.08 0.55 18.77
N LEU A 2 -7.57 -0.60 19.20
CA LEU A 2 -7.14 -1.66 18.29
C LEU A 2 -8.38 -2.37 17.73
N SER A 3 -8.35 -2.80 16.46
CA SER A 3 -9.45 -3.57 15.87
C SER A 3 -9.60 -4.91 16.63
N LYS A 4 -10.81 -5.48 16.65
CA LYS A 4 -11.06 -6.77 17.32
C LYS A 4 -10.12 -7.88 16.84
N THR A 5 -9.66 -7.80 15.60
CA THR A 5 -8.71 -8.71 14.96
C THR A 5 -7.30 -8.65 15.55
N ALA A 6 -6.91 -7.53 16.19
CA ALA A 6 -5.62 -7.34 16.83
C ALA A 6 -5.57 -7.81 18.30
N LEU A 7 -6.68 -8.31 18.85
CA LEU A 7 -6.79 -8.75 20.24
C LEU A 7 -6.60 -10.26 20.44
N GLU A 8 -6.43 -11.04 19.37
CA GLU A 8 -6.10 -12.47 19.49
C GLU A 8 -4.61 -12.72 19.26
N PRO A 9 -3.94 -13.52 20.10
CA PRO A 9 -2.51 -13.79 19.97
C PRO A 9 -2.24 -14.59 18.70
N SER A 10 -1.46 -14.02 17.79
CA SER A 10 -1.27 -14.54 16.44
C SER A 10 -0.28 -15.71 16.34
N LEU A 11 0.57 -16.01 17.35
CA LEU A 11 1.63 -16.99 17.10
C LEU A 11 2.32 -17.63 18.33
N ASN A 12 2.29 -18.97 18.38
CA ASN A 12 3.28 -19.80 19.07
C ASN A 12 3.93 -20.73 18.05
N VAL A 13 5.06 -20.33 17.44
CA VAL A 13 5.74 -21.16 16.44
C VAL A 13 6.66 -22.17 17.13
N ARG A 14 6.13 -23.37 17.39
CA ARG A 14 6.95 -24.58 17.45
C ARG A 14 6.30 -25.65 16.58
N GLY A 15 7.02 -26.08 15.53
CA GLY A 15 6.66 -27.25 14.72
C GLY A 15 6.29 -26.95 13.26
N LEU A 16 7.19 -26.32 12.51
CA LEU A 16 7.04 -26.13 11.06
C LEU A 16 7.35 -27.45 10.32
N THR A 17 6.32 -28.26 10.09
CA THR A 17 6.28 -29.20 8.96
C THR A 17 5.46 -28.57 7.84
N THR A 18 6.01 -28.64 6.63
CA THR A 18 5.65 -27.97 5.39
C THR A 18 4.21 -28.20 4.91
N THR A 19 3.72 -27.28 4.06
CA THR A 19 2.47 -27.25 3.25
C THR A 19 1.19 -26.57 3.80
N ALA A 20 1.22 -25.86 4.94
CA ALA A 20 0.03 -25.15 5.45
C ALA A 20 0.00 -23.63 5.17
N TRP A 21 1.11 -23.02 4.70
CA TRP A 21 1.26 -21.56 4.55
C TRP A 21 1.82 -21.12 3.19
N GLU A 22 1.70 -21.93 2.14
CA GLU A 22 2.30 -21.65 0.82
C GLU A 22 1.60 -20.52 0.03
N ASN A 23 0.61 -19.83 0.63
CA ASN A 23 -0.06 -18.70 0.00
C ASN A 23 0.49 -17.37 0.54
N GLU A 24 1.40 -16.75 -0.22
CA GLU A 24 2.02 -15.45 0.09
C GLU A 24 0.99 -14.36 0.44
N GLY A 25 -0.17 -14.37 -0.24
CA GLY A 25 -1.27 -13.43 0.04
C GLY A 25 -1.90 -13.58 1.42
N ALA A 26 -2.05 -14.81 1.93
CA ALA A 26 -2.59 -15.05 3.26
C ALA A 26 -1.64 -14.52 4.34
N LEU A 27 -0.33 -14.67 4.14
CA LEU A 27 0.69 -14.13 5.03
C LEU A 27 0.62 -12.59 5.10
N LEU A 28 0.48 -11.91 3.96
CA LEU A 28 0.35 -10.44 3.94
C LEU A 28 -0.86 -9.95 4.72
N ILE A 29 -2.00 -10.64 4.60
CA ILE A 29 -3.22 -10.32 5.37
C ILE A 29 -2.97 -10.50 6.87
N HIS A 30 -2.41 -11.65 7.28
CA HIS A 30 -2.11 -11.91 8.69
C HIS A 30 -1.12 -10.91 9.27
N MET A 31 -0.05 -10.57 8.55
CA MET A 31 0.91 -9.55 8.98
C MET A 31 0.27 -8.17 9.09
N GLY A 32 -0.61 -7.79 8.15
CA GLY A 32 -1.33 -6.51 8.23
C GLY A 32 -2.14 -6.39 9.52
N ARG A 33 -2.85 -7.46 9.88
CA ARG A 33 -3.65 -7.53 11.11
C ARG A 33 -2.80 -7.53 12.38
N ASP A 34 -1.72 -8.31 12.39
CA ASP A 34 -0.77 -8.40 13.50
C ASP A 34 -0.10 -7.05 13.80
N HIS A 35 0.29 -6.31 12.76
CA HIS A 35 0.89 -4.97 12.89
C HIS A 35 -0.15 -3.86 13.11
N GLY A 36 -1.44 -4.18 13.15
CA GLY A 36 -2.50 -3.19 13.33
C GLY A 36 -2.60 -2.17 12.18
N VAL A 37 -2.30 -2.59 10.95
CA VAL A 37 -2.50 -1.77 9.76
C VAL A 37 -3.99 -1.45 9.63
N ALA A 38 -4.31 -0.17 9.40
CA ALA A 38 -5.69 0.26 9.23
C ALA A 38 -6.36 -0.40 8.01
N ASP A 39 -7.68 -0.51 8.06
CA ASP A 39 -8.51 -1.09 7.01
C ASP A 39 -8.43 -0.30 5.69
N TYR A 40 -8.86 -0.95 4.61
CA TYR A 40 -8.88 -0.36 3.28
C TYR A 40 -9.70 0.93 3.22
N MET A 41 -10.87 0.99 3.85
CA MET A 41 -11.74 2.18 3.78
C MET A 41 -11.12 3.39 4.47
N THR A 42 -10.37 3.18 5.56
CA THR A 42 -9.61 4.25 6.21
C THR A 42 -8.62 4.90 5.23
N TRP A 43 -7.85 4.09 4.50
CA TRP A 43 -6.89 4.60 3.51
C TRP A 43 -7.56 5.16 2.25
N PHE A 44 -8.60 4.50 1.76
CA PHE A 44 -9.39 4.96 0.62
C PHE A 44 -9.91 6.38 0.86
N ARG A 45 -10.55 6.63 2.01
CA ARG A 45 -11.04 7.97 2.39
C ARG A 45 -9.92 9.00 2.52
N GLN A 46 -8.79 8.60 3.10
CA GLN A 46 -7.63 9.49 3.24
C GLN A 46 -7.04 9.88 1.87
N CYS A 47 -7.10 8.98 0.89
CA CYS A 47 -6.46 9.14 -0.41
C CYS A 47 -7.40 9.59 -1.55
N SER A 48 -8.71 9.44 -1.41
CA SER A 48 -9.68 9.72 -2.49
C SER A 48 -9.92 11.20 -2.78
N ARG A 49 -9.48 12.13 -1.90
CA ARG A 49 -9.71 13.59 -1.99
C ARG A 49 -11.18 14.03 -2.15
N THR A 50 -12.13 13.11 -2.16
CA THR A 50 -13.57 13.37 -2.19
C THR A 50 -14.05 13.46 -0.75
N ALA A 51 -14.40 14.68 -0.32
CA ALA A 51 -14.90 14.96 1.03
C ALA A 51 -16.24 14.25 1.36
N ASP A 52 -16.85 13.61 0.36
CA ASP A 52 -18.21 13.07 0.41
C ASP A 52 -18.27 11.54 0.42
N ALA A 53 -17.14 10.84 0.61
CA ALA A 53 -17.14 9.38 0.74
C ALA A 53 -17.81 8.96 2.05
N ALA A 54 -19.11 8.63 2.00
CA ALA A 54 -19.91 8.24 3.14
C ALA A 54 -19.47 6.86 3.66
N PRO A 55 -19.40 6.67 5.00
CA PRO A 55 -19.07 5.38 5.57
C PRO A 55 -20.02 4.27 5.11
N GLY A 56 -19.46 3.13 4.69
CA GLY A 56 -20.24 1.91 4.41
C GLY A 56 -20.90 1.82 3.03
N ASN A 57 -20.65 2.76 2.11
CA ASN A 57 -21.27 2.71 0.79
C ASN A 57 -20.35 2.12 -0.30
N TYR A 58 -20.61 0.87 -0.67
CA TYR A 58 -19.92 0.19 -1.78
C TYR A 58 -20.04 0.93 -3.13
N SER A 59 -21.04 1.78 -3.35
CA SER A 59 -21.20 2.48 -4.64
C SER A 59 -20.06 3.46 -4.92
N GLU A 60 -19.38 3.95 -3.89
CA GLU A 60 -18.25 4.87 -4.04
C GLU A 60 -17.02 4.15 -4.58
N LEU A 61 -16.88 2.86 -4.28
CA LEU A 61 -15.80 2.03 -4.78
C LEU A 61 -15.94 1.71 -6.27
N LEU A 62 -17.12 1.91 -6.89
CA LEU A 62 -17.29 1.73 -8.33
C LEU A 62 -16.43 2.69 -9.17
N GLN A 63 -15.95 3.79 -8.58
CA GLN A 63 -15.00 4.69 -9.24
C GLN A 63 -13.56 4.16 -9.19
N ALA A 64 -13.26 3.24 -8.26
CA ALA A 64 -11.93 2.74 -7.99
C ALA A 64 -11.71 1.30 -8.45
N MET A 65 -12.75 0.45 -8.49
CA MET A 65 -12.65 -0.97 -8.85
C MET A 65 -13.82 -1.43 -9.73
N SER A 66 -13.66 -2.57 -10.40
CA SER A 66 -14.70 -3.11 -11.26
C SER A 66 -15.91 -3.62 -10.46
N PRO A 67 -17.11 -3.68 -11.06
CA PRO A 67 -18.28 -4.26 -10.38
C PRO A 67 -18.08 -5.73 -9.95
N GLY A 68 -17.25 -6.49 -10.67
CA GLY A 68 -16.95 -7.89 -10.34
C GLY A 68 -16.09 -8.01 -9.09
N ASP A 69 -15.07 -7.16 -8.97
CA ASP A 69 -14.20 -7.11 -7.79
C ASP A 69 -14.98 -6.64 -6.56
N LEU A 70 -15.86 -5.66 -6.74
CA LEU A 70 -16.75 -5.18 -5.69
C LEU A 70 -17.71 -6.28 -5.21
N ASN A 71 -18.22 -7.11 -6.11
CA ASN A 71 -19.04 -8.26 -5.74
C ASN A 71 -18.24 -9.29 -4.95
N THR A 72 -16.99 -9.55 -5.36
CA THR A 72 -16.07 -10.45 -4.64
C THR A 72 -15.83 -9.96 -3.21
N LEU A 73 -15.65 -8.66 -3.00
CA LEU A 73 -15.53 -8.08 -1.66
C LEU A 73 -16.78 -8.30 -0.82
N ARG A 74 -17.98 -8.10 -1.39
CA ARG A 74 -19.26 -8.32 -0.68
C ARG A 74 -19.48 -9.77 -0.27
N GLU A 75 -19.02 -10.72 -1.08
CA GLU A 75 -19.14 -12.15 -0.78
C GLU A 75 -18.12 -12.58 0.29
N THR A 76 -16.96 -11.91 0.33
CA THR A 76 -15.86 -12.28 1.23
C THR A 76 -15.94 -11.61 2.60
N TYR A 77 -16.38 -10.34 2.66
CA TYR A 77 -16.42 -9.52 3.87
C TYR A 77 -17.84 -9.12 4.24
N SER A 78 -18.20 -9.26 5.53
CA SER A 78 -19.51 -8.82 6.03
C SER A 78 -19.66 -7.30 6.04
N ASN A 79 -18.58 -6.56 6.36
CA ASN A 79 -18.56 -5.10 6.35
C ASN A 79 -17.38 -4.57 5.54
N LEU A 80 -17.53 -3.40 4.93
CA LEU A 80 -16.44 -2.72 4.22
C LEU A 80 -15.28 -2.34 5.14
N GLU A 81 -15.56 -2.09 6.41
CA GLU A 81 -14.55 -1.70 7.41
C GLU A 81 -13.68 -2.89 7.86
N ASP A 82 -14.04 -4.11 7.46
CA ASP A 82 -13.26 -5.32 7.71
C ASP A 82 -12.29 -5.66 6.56
N VAL A 83 -12.36 -4.94 5.43
CA VAL A 83 -11.53 -5.20 4.24
C VAL A 83 -10.09 -4.81 4.54
N ASP A 84 -9.18 -5.78 4.47
CA ASP A 84 -7.74 -5.52 4.64
C ASP A 84 -7.20 -4.61 3.54
N LEU A 85 -6.30 -3.68 3.89
CA LEU A 85 -5.73 -2.70 2.95
C LEU A 85 -5.15 -3.37 1.69
N ILE A 86 -4.40 -4.46 1.86
CA ILE A 86 -3.77 -5.15 0.72
C ILE A 86 -4.82 -5.78 -0.20
N VAL A 87 -5.94 -6.25 0.35
CA VAL A 87 -7.02 -6.86 -0.43
C VAL A 87 -7.76 -5.79 -1.23
N GLY A 88 -8.25 -4.74 -0.56
CA GLY A 88 -8.97 -3.67 -1.25
C GLY A 88 -8.09 -2.91 -2.24
N GLY A 89 -6.85 -2.60 -1.86
CA GLY A 89 -5.90 -1.90 -2.72
C GLY A 89 -5.45 -2.69 -3.95
N SER A 90 -5.38 -4.02 -3.88
CA SER A 90 -5.06 -4.87 -5.04
C SER A 90 -6.21 -5.03 -6.02
N LEU A 91 -7.45 -4.80 -5.58
CA LEU A 91 -8.65 -4.86 -6.43
C LEU A 91 -8.96 -3.54 -7.14
N GLU A 92 -8.26 -2.47 -6.78
CA GLU A 92 -8.42 -1.20 -7.48
C GLU A 92 -7.88 -1.27 -8.92
N THR A 93 -8.60 -0.61 -9.82
CA THR A 93 -8.19 -0.40 -11.20
C THR A 93 -6.92 0.43 -11.21
N PRO A 94 -5.83 -0.05 -11.86
CA PRO A 94 -4.59 0.70 -11.94
C PRO A 94 -4.78 2.08 -12.57
N VAL A 95 -4.10 3.09 -12.04
CA VAL A 95 -4.07 4.41 -12.66
C VAL A 95 -3.28 4.37 -13.99
N TYR A 96 -3.61 5.26 -14.92
CA TYR A 96 -2.95 5.28 -16.23
C TYR A 96 -1.42 5.38 -16.10
N GLY A 97 -0.70 4.41 -16.68
CA GLY A 97 0.76 4.34 -16.62
C GLY A 97 1.34 3.72 -15.34
N ALA A 98 0.51 3.17 -14.44
CA ALA A 98 0.95 2.45 -13.25
C ALA A 98 0.35 1.05 -13.17
N VAL A 99 0.90 0.23 -12.28
CA VAL A 99 0.40 -1.12 -11.95
C VAL A 99 -0.50 -1.13 -10.71
N LEU A 100 -0.62 -0.01 -10.01
CA LEU A 100 -1.34 0.12 -8.74
C LEU A 100 -2.52 1.08 -8.88
N GLY A 101 -3.57 0.79 -8.12
CA GLY A 101 -4.72 1.67 -7.98
C GLY A 101 -4.44 2.94 -7.17
N PRO A 102 -5.38 3.90 -7.19
CA PRO A 102 -5.21 5.22 -6.58
C PRO A 102 -4.83 5.20 -5.10
N THR A 103 -5.37 4.28 -4.30
CA THR A 103 -5.08 4.21 -2.85
C THR A 103 -3.65 3.78 -2.59
N LEU A 104 -3.18 2.69 -3.22
CA LEU A 104 -1.81 2.23 -3.03
C LEU A 104 -0.78 3.20 -3.61
N VAL A 105 -1.10 3.86 -4.74
CA VAL A 105 -0.27 4.95 -5.28
C VAL A 105 -0.14 6.08 -4.27
N CYS A 106 -1.23 6.51 -3.64
CA CYS A 106 -1.22 7.55 -2.62
C CYS A 106 -0.37 7.16 -1.39
N VAL A 107 -0.57 5.96 -0.84
CA VAL A 107 0.19 5.46 0.32
C VAL A 107 1.69 5.41 0.00
N LEU A 108 2.06 4.85 -1.15
CA LEU A 108 3.45 4.77 -1.57
C LEU A 108 4.04 6.14 -1.87
N ALA A 109 3.29 7.05 -2.48
CA ALA A 109 3.74 8.42 -2.71
C ALA A 109 4.10 9.12 -1.40
N HIS A 110 3.29 8.96 -0.35
CA HIS A 110 3.61 9.46 0.99
C HIS A 110 4.87 8.81 1.57
N GLN A 111 5.02 7.48 1.42
CA GLN A 111 6.19 6.77 1.93
C GLN A 111 7.47 7.18 1.20
N PHE A 112 7.47 7.21 -0.14
CA PHE A 112 8.63 7.62 -0.93
C PHE A 112 8.99 9.09 -0.71
N ALA A 113 8.00 9.98 -0.57
CA ALA A 113 8.26 11.37 -0.20
C ALA A 113 8.95 11.48 1.17
N LYS A 114 8.51 10.70 2.17
CA LYS A 114 9.16 10.65 3.49
C LYS A 114 10.59 10.13 3.40
N VAL A 115 10.81 9.03 2.69
CA VAL A 115 12.16 8.45 2.50
C VAL A 115 13.08 9.47 1.83
N ARG A 116 12.66 10.03 0.69
CA ARG A 116 13.42 11.05 -0.03
C ARG A 116 13.79 12.24 0.85
N ASN A 117 12.79 12.84 1.51
CA ASN A 117 12.97 14.09 2.25
C ASN A 117 13.69 13.88 3.59
N SER A 118 13.70 12.65 4.13
CA SER A 118 14.33 12.34 5.44
C SER A 118 15.68 11.65 5.30
N ASP A 119 16.05 11.22 4.10
CA ASP A 119 17.37 10.66 3.83
C ASP A 119 18.39 11.79 3.62
N ARG A 120 19.29 11.96 4.61
CA ARG A 120 20.39 12.91 4.53
C ARG A 120 21.28 12.66 3.30
N PHE A 121 21.40 11.42 2.89
CA PHE A 121 22.23 10.99 1.75
C PHE A 121 21.44 10.87 0.44
N TRP A 122 20.20 11.39 0.38
CA TRP A 122 19.49 11.49 -0.88
C TRP A 122 20.36 12.23 -1.90
N TYR A 123 20.53 11.64 -3.09
CA TYR A 123 21.58 12.04 -4.04
C TYR A 123 21.45 13.48 -4.56
N GLU A 124 20.25 14.07 -4.49
CA GLU A 124 19.97 15.44 -4.92
C GLU A 124 20.17 16.47 -3.79
N ASN A 125 20.43 16.03 -2.55
CA ASN A 125 20.62 16.94 -1.43
C ASN A 125 21.95 17.70 -1.55
N ASP A 126 21.90 19.01 -1.32
CA ASP A 126 23.08 19.87 -1.21
C ASP A 126 23.45 20.12 0.26
N ILE A 127 23.80 19.04 0.97
CA ILE A 127 24.19 19.07 2.39
C ILE A 127 25.61 18.49 2.53
N PRO A 128 26.67 19.32 2.48
CA PRO A 128 28.04 18.86 2.69
C PRO A 128 28.25 18.26 4.10
N PRO A 129 29.07 17.21 4.26
CA PRO A 129 29.89 16.54 3.25
C PRO A 129 29.17 15.38 2.51
N SER A 130 27.85 15.22 2.68
CA SER A 130 27.07 14.12 2.09
C SER A 130 26.66 14.33 0.63
N SER A 131 26.84 15.53 0.07
CA SER A 131 26.41 15.83 -1.30
C SER A 131 27.38 15.24 -2.33
N PHE A 132 26.82 14.70 -3.42
CA PHE A 132 27.59 14.35 -4.59
C PHE A 132 28.02 15.62 -5.34
N ASN A 133 29.21 15.59 -5.96
CA ASN A 133 29.62 16.66 -6.86
C ASN A 133 28.91 16.51 -8.22
N ARG A 134 28.87 17.58 -9.02
CA ARG A 134 28.25 17.57 -10.35
C ARG A 134 28.85 16.50 -11.28
N GLY A 135 30.14 16.19 -11.19
CA GLY A 135 30.75 15.13 -11.99
C GLY A 135 30.15 13.75 -11.70
N THR A 136 29.88 13.45 -10.43
CA THR A 136 29.22 12.20 -10.02
C THR A 136 27.76 12.15 -10.46
N LEU A 137 27.04 13.28 -10.43
CA LEU A 137 25.63 13.35 -10.86
C LEU A 137 25.45 13.35 -12.39
N CYS A 138 26.37 13.96 -13.14
CA CYS A 138 26.20 14.20 -14.58
C CYS A 138 26.58 13.04 -15.49
N CYS A 139 27.32 12.03 -15.02
CA CYS A 139 27.98 11.07 -15.92
C CYS A 139 27.50 9.63 -15.76
N SER A 140 26.35 9.33 -16.37
CA SER A 140 26.31 8.27 -17.38
C SER A 140 26.54 8.91 -18.75
N THR A 141 27.75 9.37 -19.03
CA THR A 141 28.16 9.82 -20.37
C THR A 141 28.26 8.61 -21.30
N TRP A 142 27.12 8.18 -21.83
CA TRP A 142 27.04 7.28 -22.98
C TRP A 142 26.09 7.81 -24.08
N ILE A 143 25.62 9.07 -24.00
CA ILE A 143 24.67 9.64 -24.97
C ILE A 143 25.26 10.84 -25.73
N THR A 144 26.55 10.81 -26.04
CA THR A 144 27.12 11.73 -27.04
C THR A 144 28.13 11.00 -27.92
N GLU A 145 27.65 10.03 -28.70
CA GLU A 145 28.35 9.54 -29.90
C GLU A 145 27.35 8.76 -30.79
N THR A 146 26.48 9.49 -31.50
CA THR A 146 25.99 9.21 -32.86
C THR A 146 25.33 10.45 -33.42
#